data_AF-A0A3A4ZI50-F1
#
_entry.id   AF-A0A3A4ZI50-F1
#
_cell.length_a   1.000
_cell.length_b   1.000
_cell.length_c   1.000
_cell.angle_alpha   90.00
_cell.angle_beta   90.00
_cell.angle_gamma   90.00
#
_symmetry.space_group_name_H-M   'P 1'
#
loop_
_entity.id
_entity.type
_entity.pdbx_description
1 polymer ?
#
loop_
_entity_poly.entity_id
_entity_poly.type
_entity_poly.pdbx_seq_one_letter_code
_entity_poly.pdbx_strand_id
1 'polypeptide(L)'
;MDIVGGVKPPAAIARFKPIEGGAIGQLLTMFVNLLIVGAGIYAVINFILAGYAFMSAGDDPKQIQGAWAKIYQTIIGLAVVAGSMVLAAIFGYLFYGSWDAILSPVIPTLR
;
A
#
# COMPACT_ATOMS: atom_id res chain seq x y z
N MET A 1 -18.83 3.73 -39.06
CA MET A 1 -20.02 2.97 -38.64
C MET A 1 -19.51 1.80 -37.82
N ASP A 2 -19.62 1.89 -36.49
CA ASP A 2 -19.20 0.80 -35.60
C ASP A 2 -20.29 -0.27 -35.60
N ILE A 3 -20.03 -1.34 -36.36
CA ILE A 3 -20.90 -2.50 -36.58
C ILE A 3 -20.92 -3.49 -35.40
N VAL A 4 -20.30 -3.13 -34.28
CA VAL A 4 -20.35 -3.89 -33.03
C VAL A 4 -20.76 -2.93 -31.92
N GLY A 5 -22.00 -3.04 -31.46
CA GLY A 5 -22.50 -2.24 -30.33
C GLY A 5 -21.60 -2.45 -29.12
N GLY A 6 -20.97 -1.38 -28.64
CA GLY A 6 -20.10 -1.43 -27.48
C GLY A 6 -20.88 -1.89 -26.25
N VAL A 7 -20.57 -3.09 -25.76
CA VAL A 7 -21.12 -3.60 -24.51
C VAL A 7 -20.64 -2.68 -23.40
N LYS A 8 -21.55 -1.86 -22.87
CA LYS A 8 -21.27 -1.01 -21.71
C LYS A 8 -20.89 -1.94 -20.55
N PRO A 9 -19.67 -1.83 -19.99
CA PRO A 9 -19.28 -2.70 -18.90
C PRO A 9 -20.22 -2.50 -17.70
N PRO A 10 -20.65 -3.59 -17.03
CA PRO A 10 -21.43 -3.52 -15.79
C PRO A 10 -20.80 -2.55 -14.78
N ALA A 11 -21.62 -1.82 -14.04
CA ALA A 11 -21.17 -0.76 -13.13
C ALA A 11 -20.05 -1.20 -12.15
N ALA A 12 -20.05 -2.47 -11.74
CA ALA A 12 -19.03 -3.05 -10.85
C ALA A 12 -17.62 -3.11 -11.45
N ILE A 13 -17.50 -3.23 -12.77
CA ILE A 13 -16.22 -3.33 -13.49
C ILE A 13 -15.90 -2.08 -14.32
N ALA A 14 -16.83 -1.13 -14.41
CA ALA A 14 -16.64 0.16 -15.08
C ALA A 14 -15.48 1.01 -14.50
N ARG A 15 -15.00 0.71 -13.29
CA ARG A 15 -13.83 1.36 -12.68
C ARG A 15 -12.49 0.95 -13.28
N PHE A 16 -12.44 -0.20 -13.95
CA PHE A 16 -11.24 -0.69 -14.61
C PHE A 16 -11.29 -0.30 -16.09
N LYS A 17 -10.28 0.44 -16.56
CA LYS A 17 -10.13 0.74 -17.98
C LYS A 17 -9.89 -0.58 -18.77
N PRO A 18 -10.10 -0.59 -20.10
CA PRO A 18 -9.58 -1.67 -20.95
C PRO A 18 -8.06 -1.87 -20.72
N ILE A 19 -7.53 -3.05 -21.03
CA ILE A 19 -6.09 -3.38 -20.81
C ILE A 19 -5.19 -2.33 -21.48
N GLU A 20 -5.55 -1.90 -22.69
CA GLU A 20 -4.89 -0.85 -23.48
C GLU A 20 -4.91 0.53 -22.79
N GLY A 21 -5.86 0.75 -21.87
CA GLY A 21 -6.03 1.98 -21.10
C GLY A 21 -5.40 1.97 -19.71
N GLY A 22 -4.59 0.96 -19.36
CA GLY A 22 -3.84 0.93 -18.10
C GLY A 22 -4.50 0.15 -16.96
N ALA A 23 -5.37 -0.83 -17.27
CA ALA A 23 -6.03 -1.68 -16.28
C ALA A 23 -5.05 -2.36 -15.30
N ILE A 24 -3.88 -2.79 -15.80
CA ILE A 24 -2.84 -3.44 -15.00
C ILE A 24 -2.26 -2.47 -13.96
N GLY A 25 -2.05 -1.20 -14.35
CA GLY A 25 -1.60 -0.16 -13.42
C GLY A 25 -2.61 0.05 -12.29
N GLN A 26 -3.90 0.16 -12.63
CA GLN A 26 -4.97 0.31 -11.63
C GLN A 26 -5.07 -0.89 -10.66
N LEU A 27 -4.89 -2.11 -11.17
CA LEU A 27 -4.88 -3.32 -10.34
C LEU A 27 -3.68 -3.32 -9.38
N LEU A 28 -2.49 -2.97 -9.88
CA LEU A 28 -1.28 -2.87 -9.07
C LEU A 28 -1.43 -1.80 -7.98
N THR A 29 -1.95 -0.61 -8.32
CA THR A 29 -2.23 0.45 -7.35
C THR A 29 -3.22 -0.01 -6.27
N MET A 30 -4.28 -0.73 -6.66
CA MET A 30 -5.23 -1.30 -5.69
C MET A 30 -4.54 -2.28 -4.74
N PHE A 31 -3.67 -3.14 -5.25
CA PHE A 31 -2.94 -4.11 -4.44
C PHE A 31 -1.96 -3.43 -3.48
N VAL A 32 -1.19 -2.44 -3.96
CA VAL A 32 -0.28 -1.64 -3.12
C VAL A 32 -1.05 -0.92 -2.01
N ASN A 33 -2.18 -0.29 -2.34
CA ASN A 33 -3.03 0.39 -1.35
C ASN A 33 -3.56 -0.59 -0.30
N LEU A 34 -3.97 -1.80 -0.72
CA LEU A 34 -4.41 -2.84 0.20
C LEU A 34 -3.28 -3.27 1.15
N LEU A 35 -2.06 -3.43 0.65
CA LEU A 35 -0.89 -3.76 1.48
C LEU A 35 -0.58 -2.65 2.49
N ILE A 36 -0.64 -1.37 2.08
CA ILE A 36 -0.39 -0.24 2.98
C ILE A 36 -1.43 -0.19 4.10
N VAL A 37 -2.71 -0.29 3.76
CA VAL A 37 -3.80 -0.31 4.75
C VAL A 37 -3.66 -1.52 5.67
N GLY A 38 -3.36 -2.70 5.11
CA GLY A 38 -3.12 -3.92 5.87
C GLY A 38 -1.94 -3.78 6.84
N ALA A 39 -0.83 -3.19 6.41
CA ALA A 39 0.33 -2.92 7.25
C ALA A 39 0.01 -1.94 8.39
N GLY A 40 -0.78 -0.90 8.12
CA GLY A 40 -1.24 0.05 9.14
C GLY A 40 -2.09 -0.62 10.21
N ILE A 41 -3.09 -1.42 9.81
CA ILE A 41 -3.95 -2.18 10.73
C ILE A 41 -3.11 -3.17 11.55
N TYR A 42 -2.22 -3.91 10.89
CA TYR A 42 -1.32 -4.84 11.55
C TYR A 42 -0.45 -4.14 12.61
N ALA A 43 0.09 -2.97 12.30
CA ALA A 43 0.91 -2.22 13.23
C ALA A 43 0.13 -1.76 14.47
N VAL A 44 -1.09 -1.25 14.29
CA VAL A 44 -1.96 -0.85 15.41
C VAL A 44 -2.23 -2.04 16.34
N ILE A 45 -2.59 -3.19 15.78
CA ILE A 45 -2.81 -4.42 16.56
C ILE A 45 -1.54 -4.81 17.33
N ASN A 46 -0.39 -4.79 16.68
CA ASN A 46 0.87 -5.14 17.33
C ASN A 46 1.25 -4.16 18.44
N PHE A 47 1.04 -2.86 18.27
CA PHE A 47 1.29 -1.87 19.32
C PHE A 47 0.38 -2.09 20.52
N ILE A 48 -0.91 -2.39 20.31
CA ILE A 48 -1.85 -2.70 21.40
C ILE A 48 -1.39 -3.95 22.16
N LEU A 49 -1.06 -5.03 21.43
CA LEU A 49 -0.61 -6.29 22.04
C LEU A 49 0.73 -6.14 22.76
N ALA A 50 1.66 -5.37 22.21
CA ALA A 50 2.95 -5.13 22.83
C ALA A 50 2.82 -4.21 24.06
N GLY A 51 1.95 -3.21 24.01
CA GLY A 51 1.63 -2.36 25.15
C GLY A 51 0.98 -3.17 26.28
N TYR A 52 0.03 -4.05 25.96
CA TYR A 52 -0.55 -4.96 26.93
C TYR A 52 0.50 -5.89 27.56
N ALA A 53 1.34 -6.51 26.73
CA ALA A 53 2.42 -7.38 27.19
C ALA A 53 3.44 -6.64 28.08
N PHE A 54 3.74 -5.39 27.76
CA PHE A 54 4.61 -4.53 28.55
C PHE A 54 4.00 -4.20 29.91
N MET A 55 2.70 -3.83 29.95
CA MET A 55 1.98 -3.57 31.20
C MET A 55 1.81 -4.82 32.06
N SER A 56 1.62 -6.00 31.45
CA SER A 56 1.43 -7.26 32.17
C SER A 56 2.73 -7.89 32.67
N ALA A 57 3.90 -7.44 32.16
CA ALA A 57 5.20 -8.04 32.50
C ALA A 57 5.66 -7.73 33.94
N GLY A 58 5.15 -6.67 34.56
CA GLY A 58 5.56 -6.27 35.91
C GLY A 58 7.07 -6.05 36.00
N ASP A 59 7.74 -6.73 36.94
CA ASP A 59 9.19 -6.68 37.15
C ASP A 59 9.97 -7.80 36.41
N ASP A 60 9.32 -8.63 35.58
CA ASP A 60 10.02 -9.69 34.83
C ASP A 60 10.77 -9.10 33.62
N PRO A 61 12.13 -9.01 33.67
CA PRO A 61 12.89 -8.36 32.62
C PRO A 61 12.81 -9.11 31.28
N LYS A 62 12.56 -10.43 31.31
CA LYS A 62 12.49 -11.26 30.12
C LYS A 62 11.21 -10.95 29.33
N GLN A 63 10.10 -10.74 30.02
CA GLN A 63 8.83 -10.39 29.40
C GLN A 63 8.85 -8.95 28.85
N ILE A 64 9.48 -8.03 29.58
CA ILE A 64 9.71 -6.64 29.10
C ILE A 64 10.52 -6.64 27.80
N GLN A 65 11.62 -7.41 27.74
CA GLN A 65 12.43 -7.52 26.52
C GLN A 65 11.62 -8.08 25.35
N GLY A 66 10.78 -9.09 25.59
CA GLY A 66 9.89 -9.65 24.58
C GLY A 66 8.87 -8.64 24.04
N ALA A 67 8.30 -7.80 24.91
CA ALA A 67 7.40 -6.73 24.50
C ALA A 67 8.13 -5.66 23.65
N TRP A 68 9.33 -5.25 24.07
CA TRP A 68 10.16 -4.32 23.30
C TRP A 68 10.53 -4.86 21.92
N ALA A 69 10.88 -6.14 21.82
CA ALA A 69 11.19 -6.77 20.53
C ALA A 69 10.01 -6.64 19.54
N LYS A 70 8.77 -6.84 20.00
CA LYS A 70 7.56 -6.66 19.17
C LYS A 70 7.37 -5.21 18.72
N ILE A 71 7.61 -4.24 19.62
CA ILE A 71 7.53 -2.81 19.29
C ILE A 71 8.55 -2.47 18.19
N TYR A 72 9.82 -2.85 18.38
CA TYR A 72 10.87 -2.58 17.41
C TYR A 72 10.59 -3.23 16.06
N GLN A 73 10.15 -4.49 16.05
CA GLN A 73 9.81 -5.19 14.81
C GLN A 73 8.68 -4.50 14.06
N THR A 74 7.68 -3.98 14.78
CA THR A 74 6.56 -3.23 14.19
C THR A 74 7.04 -1.89 13.61
N ILE A 75 7.89 -1.15 14.33
CA ILE A 75 8.46 0.12 13.87
C ILE A 75 9.32 -0.10 12.62
N ILE A 76 10.15 -1.14 12.60
CA ILE A 76 10.97 -1.48 11.43
C ILE A 76 10.07 -1.83 10.24
N GLY A 77 9.02 -2.64 10.45
CA GLY A 77 8.05 -2.96 9.41
C GLY A 77 7.39 -1.72 8.81
N LEU A 78 6.94 -0.79 9.66
CA LEU A 78 6.38 0.48 9.22
C LEU A 78 7.41 1.36 8.49
N ALA A 79 8.64 1.42 8.98
CA ALA A 79 9.72 2.17 8.34
C ALA A 79 10.05 1.62 6.95
N VAL A 80 10.01 0.30 6.77
CA VAL A 80 10.18 -0.34 5.46
C VAL A 80 9.03 0.02 4.52
N VAL A 81 7.78 0.00 4.99
CA VAL A 81 6.63 0.41 4.19
C VAL A 81 6.76 1.87 3.76
N ALA A 82 7.02 2.78 4.70
CA ALA A 82 7.21 4.20 4.40
C ALA A 82 8.41 4.43 3.45
N GLY A 83 9.54 3.76 3.71
CA GLY A 83 10.73 3.82 2.86
C GLY A 83 10.46 3.31 1.44
N SER A 84 9.67 2.24 1.29
CA SER A 84 9.29 1.72 -0.02
C SER A 84 8.48 2.72 -0.84
N MET A 85 7.62 3.52 -0.19
CA MET A 85 6.86 4.58 -0.87
C MET A 85 7.77 5.71 -1.33
N VAL A 86 8.75 6.09 -0.51
CA VAL A 86 9.75 7.10 -0.88
C VAL A 86 10.57 6.63 -2.07
N LEU A 87 11.04 5.38 -2.05
CA LEU A 87 11.77 4.78 -3.18
C LEU A 87 10.89 4.70 -4.43
N ALA A 88 9.62 4.30 -4.29
CA ALA A 88 8.68 4.26 -5.39
C ALA A 88 8.46 5.65 -6.01
N ALA A 89 8.37 6.71 -5.20
CA ALA A 89 8.24 8.08 -5.69
C ALA A 89 9.51 8.55 -6.43
N ILE A 90 10.70 8.20 -5.92
CA ILE A 90 11.99 8.51 -6.57
C ILE A 90 12.08 7.82 -7.94
N PHE A 91 11.76 6.52 -8.00
CA PHE A 91 11.76 5.78 -9.26
C PHE A 91 10.66 6.28 -10.21
N GLY A 92 9.47 6.60 -9.69
CA GLY A 92 8.40 7.21 -10.45
C GLY A 92 8.86 8.50 -11.14
N TYR A 93 9.49 9.39 -10.39
CA TYR A 93 10.05 10.62 -10.94
C TYR A 93 11.16 10.37 -11.97
N LEU A 94 12.07 9.42 -11.71
CA LEU A 94 13.17 9.12 -12.62
C LEU A 94 12.71 8.54 -13.97
N PHE A 95 11.72 7.65 -13.97
CA PHE A 95 11.26 6.96 -15.19
C PHE A 95 10.11 7.67 -15.91
N TYR A 96 9.24 8.36 -15.17
CA TYR A 96 8.00 8.93 -15.71
C TYR A 96 7.90 10.46 -15.52
N GLY A 97 8.94 11.10 -14.98
CA GLY A 97 8.97 12.54 -14.72
C GLY A 97 7.96 13.03 -13.68
N SER A 98 7.27 12.10 -13.02
CA SER A 98 6.16 12.36 -12.11
C SER A 98 6.26 11.45 -10.88
N TRP A 99 6.25 12.07 -9.70
CA TRP A 99 6.37 11.38 -8.41
C TRP A 99 5.11 10.57 -8.06
N ASP A 100 3.98 10.88 -8.71
CA ASP A 100 2.70 10.22 -8.55
C ASP A 100 2.45 9.12 -9.60
N ALA A 101 3.34 8.90 -10.58
CA ALA A 101 3.11 7.97 -11.69
C ALA A 101 2.67 6.55 -11.26
N ILE A 102 3.23 6.05 -10.15
CA ILE A 102 2.94 4.71 -9.62
C ILE A 102 1.70 4.71 -8.70
N LEU A 103 1.37 5.87 -8.12
CA LEU A 103 0.28 6.05 -7.16
C LEU A 103 -1.04 6.50 -7.85
N SER A 104 -0.93 7.19 -8.99
CA SER A 104 -1.99 7.60 -9.89
C SER A 104 -1.50 7.57 -11.34
N PRO A 105 -1.56 6.41 -12.02
CA PRO A 105 -1.20 6.35 -13.44
C PRO A 105 -2.22 7.12 -14.27
N VAL A 106 -1.97 8.40 -14.52
CA VAL A 106 -2.72 9.24 -15.45
C VAL A 106 -2.00 9.20 -16.80
N ILE A 107 -2.61 8.56 -17.80
CA ILE A 107 -2.07 8.56 -19.15
C ILE A 107 -2.20 9.99 -19.69
N PRO A 108 -1.09 10.66 -20.08
CA PRO A 108 -1.16 11.95 -20.74
C PRO A 108 -1.91 11.77 -22.07
N THR A 109 -3.02 12.50 -22.25
CA THR A 109 -3.64 12.59 -23.57
C THR A 109 -2.69 13.35 -24.48
N LEU A 110 -2.08 12.67 -25.44
CA LEU A 110 -1.32 13.31 -26.51
C LEU A 110 -2.28 14.27 -27.24
N ARG A 111 -1.91 15.55 -27.28
CA ARG A 111 -2.59 16.55 -28.10
C ARG A 111 -2.12 16.46 -29.54
#